data_AF-A0A1Q3D3A7-F1
#
_entry.id   AF-A0A1Q3D3A7-F1
#
_cell.length_a   1.000
_cell.length_b   1.000
_cell.length_c   1.000
_cell.angle_alpha   90.00
_cell.angle_beta   90.00
_cell.angle_gamma   90.00
#
_symmetry.space_group_name_H-M   'P 1'
#
loop_
_entity.id
_entity.type
_entity.pdbx_description
1 polymer ?
#
loop_
_entity_poly.entity_id
_entity_poly.type
_entity_poly.pdbx_seq_one_letter_code
_entity_poly.pdbx_strand_id
1 'polypeptide(L)'
;MDRLLKAARSSGSLNLSNLSLKDVPNAVYQNLDAIGDDDKWWEGVELQKLILAHNDIESLKDDLRNLALLTVLNVSHNKLSGLPAAIGELPMLKSLDVSFNSIIKIPEEIGSATSLVKFDCSSNQLKELPSSLGRCLELSELKASNNFFTSLPEDLANCSKLIKVDVEGNKLKILSEDLIASWAMLTELNASKNSLSGLPESIGSLSLLIRLDLHQNKISFIPPSIMDCSSLVEFYMGNNSLTMLPMELGALSRLGVFDLHSNQLKAYPVEACKLRLSVLDLSNNSLTGLPPEIGNMTTLRKLLLNGNPLRTLRSTLVSGPTPALLKYLRSRLSEAENSEASTPEKLDVISMASRLSITSKELSLEGLGLNAVPSEVWEMGEIIKVDLSRNSIQELPVELTLCASLKTLILSRNKITEWPAAILKSLPNLSSLKLDNNPLRQIASNGFESVPMLQVLDLSNNAASLPTHPAFSTLRYLQELYLRRMQLREVPTDIPNLQQLQILDLSQNSLQSIPEGFKSLYSLTELDLSDNNISALPPELGLLEPNLQALRLEGNPLRSIRRSILDRGTKAVLNYLKDKLPEH
;
A
#
# COMPACT_ATOMS: atom_id res chain seq x y z
N MET A 1 45.61 10.32 -28.75
CA MET A 1 45.01 11.62 -28.37
C MET A 1 44.26 12.25 -29.54
N ASP A 2 44.89 12.42 -30.70
CA ASP A 2 44.30 13.13 -31.85
C ASP A 2 42.99 12.53 -32.37
N ARG A 3 42.88 11.20 -32.40
CA ARG A 3 41.62 10.51 -32.77
C ARG A 3 40.47 10.84 -31.82
N LEU A 4 40.74 11.00 -30.53
CA LEU A 4 39.72 11.34 -29.51
C LEU A 4 39.33 12.82 -29.62
N LEU A 5 40.29 13.72 -29.86
CA LEU A 5 40.02 15.13 -30.11
C LEU A 5 39.20 15.33 -31.40
N LYS A 6 39.51 14.59 -32.47
CA LYS A 6 38.74 14.62 -33.73
C LYS A 6 37.31 14.11 -33.52
N ALA A 7 37.12 13.04 -32.74
CA ALA A 7 35.80 12.56 -32.37
C ALA A 7 35.03 13.58 -31.53
N ALA A 8 35.68 14.22 -30.55
CA ALA A 8 35.06 15.26 -29.73
C ALA A 8 34.62 16.48 -30.56
N ARG A 9 35.39 16.86 -31.58
CA ARG A 9 34.99 17.92 -32.53
C ARG A 9 33.74 17.58 -33.34
N SER A 10 33.40 16.30 -33.51
CA SER A 10 32.14 15.92 -34.17
C SER A 10 30.95 15.82 -33.21
N SER A 11 31.20 15.54 -31.93
CA SER A 11 30.16 15.21 -30.95
C SER A 11 29.92 16.29 -29.89
N GLY A 12 30.84 17.24 -29.73
CA GLY A 12 30.87 18.17 -28.59
C GLY A 12 31.18 17.48 -27.25
N SER A 13 31.61 16.21 -27.24
CA SER A 13 31.91 15.47 -26.01
C SER A 13 33.27 14.76 -26.08
N LEU A 14 34.10 15.05 -25.07
CA LEU A 14 35.42 14.46 -24.90
C LEU A 14 35.46 13.65 -23.61
N ASN A 15 35.77 12.37 -23.73
CA ASN A 15 35.99 11.49 -22.60
C ASN A 15 37.44 10.99 -22.62
N LEU A 16 38.17 11.30 -21.54
CA LEU A 16 39.56 10.95 -21.31
C LEU A 16 39.73 10.21 -19.98
N SER A 17 38.72 9.46 -19.54
CA SER A 17 38.80 8.71 -18.29
C SER A 17 39.74 7.50 -18.36
N ASN A 18 40.33 7.13 -17.22
CA ASN A 18 41.18 5.93 -17.08
C ASN A 18 42.42 5.92 -17.99
N LEU A 19 43.01 7.08 -18.25
CA LEU A 19 44.20 7.22 -19.10
C LEU A 19 45.49 7.49 -18.30
N SER A 20 45.40 7.47 -16.96
CA SER A 20 46.51 7.80 -16.05
C SER A 20 47.16 9.15 -16.37
N LEU A 21 46.34 10.12 -16.78
CA LEU A 21 46.81 11.47 -17.09
C LEU A 21 47.22 12.19 -15.81
N LYS A 22 48.41 12.79 -15.79
CA LYS A 22 48.88 13.67 -14.70
C LYS A 22 48.45 15.13 -14.88
N ASP A 23 48.24 15.53 -16.13
CA ASP A 23 47.81 16.86 -16.52
C ASP A 23 46.81 16.74 -17.68
N VAL A 24 45.90 17.70 -17.77
CA VAL A 24 45.02 17.83 -18.93
C VAL A 24 45.85 18.32 -20.13
N PRO A 25 45.83 17.60 -21.28
CA PRO A 25 46.59 18.02 -22.46
C PRO A 25 46.19 19.41 -22.94
N ASN A 26 47.17 20.26 -23.30
CA ASN A 26 46.93 21.64 -23.74
C ASN A 26 45.94 21.74 -24.91
N ALA A 27 45.96 20.77 -25.81
CA ALA A 27 45.05 20.70 -26.96
C ALA A 27 43.56 20.64 -26.56
N VAL A 28 43.23 20.22 -25.34
CA VAL A 28 41.86 20.24 -24.82
C VAL A 28 41.38 21.68 -24.56
N TYR A 29 42.25 22.54 -24.04
CA TYR A 29 41.93 23.93 -23.71
C TYR A 29 41.94 24.87 -24.91
N GLN A 30 42.53 24.45 -26.02
CA GLN A 30 42.62 25.24 -27.26
C GLN A 30 41.38 25.13 -28.15
N ASN A 31 40.33 24.40 -27.74
CA ASN A 31 39.06 24.26 -28.47
C ASN A 31 39.27 24.01 -29.99
N LEU A 32 38.77 24.89 -30.85
CA LEU A 32 38.94 24.83 -32.31
C LEU A 32 40.25 25.45 -32.82
N ASP A 33 41.02 26.17 -31.99
CA ASP A 33 42.30 26.78 -32.38
C ASP A 33 43.43 25.75 -32.51
N ALA A 34 43.25 24.54 -31.98
CA ALA A 34 44.18 23.41 -32.14
C ALA A 34 44.03 22.68 -33.50
N ILE A 35 43.43 23.34 -34.51
CA ILE A 35 43.26 22.79 -35.84
C ILE A 35 44.48 23.16 -36.67
N GLY A 36 45.29 22.17 -37.03
CA GLY A 36 46.31 22.36 -38.07
C GLY A 36 45.65 22.67 -39.41
N ASP A 37 46.35 23.40 -40.28
CA ASP A 37 45.85 23.97 -41.55
C ASP A 37 45.10 23.00 -42.50
N ASP A 38 45.14 21.68 -42.26
CA ASP A 38 44.52 20.63 -43.08
C ASP A 38 43.11 20.17 -42.65
N ASP A 39 42.59 20.55 -41.46
CA ASP A 39 41.28 20.11 -40.96
C ASP A 39 40.21 21.24 -41.05
N LYS A 40 38.98 20.91 -41.49
CA LYS A 40 37.88 21.88 -41.70
C LYS A 40 37.31 22.42 -40.38
N TRP A 41 37.87 23.51 -39.89
CA TRP A 41 37.50 24.11 -38.60
C TRP A 41 36.03 24.55 -38.48
N TRP A 42 35.36 24.85 -39.59
CA TRP A 42 33.94 25.24 -39.62
C TRP A 42 32.95 24.07 -39.45
N GLU A 43 33.40 22.81 -39.50
CA GLU A 43 32.58 21.62 -39.21
C GLU A 43 32.69 21.19 -37.73
N GLY A 44 33.55 21.84 -36.95
CA GLY A 44 33.81 21.49 -35.55
C GLY A 44 32.73 21.99 -34.60
N VAL A 45 32.18 21.09 -33.78
CA VAL A 45 31.35 21.39 -32.63
C VAL A 45 32.26 21.69 -31.44
N GLU A 46 32.08 22.86 -30.82
CA GLU A 46 32.78 23.21 -29.59
C GLU A 46 32.44 22.26 -28.44
N LEU A 47 33.36 22.13 -27.50
CA LEU A 47 33.26 21.17 -26.42
C LEU A 47 32.17 21.54 -25.40
N GLN A 48 31.13 20.72 -25.30
CA GLN A 48 30.03 20.86 -24.33
C GLN A 48 30.16 19.92 -23.13
N LYS A 49 30.85 18.79 -23.28
CA LYS A 49 30.99 17.79 -22.21
C LYS A 49 32.42 17.28 -22.12
N LEU A 50 33.06 17.50 -20.98
CA LEU A 50 34.42 17.06 -20.69
C LEU A 50 34.41 16.11 -19.50
N ILE A 51 34.84 14.86 -19.75
CA ILE A 51 35.00 13.83 -18.72
C ILE A 51 36.48 13.48 -18.61
N LEU A 52 37.06 13.72 -17.44
CA LEU A 52 38.45 13.49 -17.05
C LEU A 52 38.54 12.55 -15.83
N ALA A 53 37.46 11.80 -15.53
CA ALA A 53 37.35 10.98 -14.35
C ALA A 53 38.39 9.85 -14.28
N HIS A 54 38.77 9.41 -13.08
CA HIS A 54 39.71 8.29 -12.86
C HIS A 54 41.07 8.50 -13.57
N ASN A 55 41.74 9.59 -13.25
CA ASN A 55 43.10 9.88 -13.69
C ASN A 55 43.97 10.27 -12.49
N ASP A 56 45.19 10.75 -12.74
CA ASP A 56 46.13 11.22 -11.72
C ASP A 56 46.33 12.74 -11.79
N ILE A 57 45.30 13.51 -12.21
CA ILE A 57 45.42 14.94 -12.49
C ILE A 57 45.63 15.71 -11.20
N GLU A 58 46.72 16.48 -11.13
CA GLU A 58 47.11 17.25 -9.93
C GLU A 58 46.56 18.68 -9.91
N SER A 59 46.37 19.28 -11.08
CA SER A 59 45.82 20.64 -11.23
C SER A 59 45.07 20.85 -12.54
N LEU A 60 44.12 21.79 -12.54
CA LEU A 60 43.47 22.30 -13.75
C LEU A 60 44.05 23.67 -14.10
N LYS A 61 44.19 23.96 -15.39
CA LYS A 61 44.73 25.24 -15.87
C LYS A 61 43.62 26.28 -15.99
N ASP A 62 43.99 27.56 -15.83
CA ASP A 62 43.07 28.68 -16.04
C ASP A 62 42.58 28.79 -17.49
N ASP A 63 43.24 28.13 -18.44
CA ASP A 63 42.79 28.00 -19.83
C ASP A 63 41.42 27.29 -19.96
N LEU A 64 40.89 26.72 -18.87
CA LEU A 64 39.51 26.21 -18.80
C LEU A 64 38.48 27.27 -19.24
N ARG A 65 38.76 28.56 -19.04
CA ARG A 65 37.90 29.68 -19.48
C ARG A 65 37.63 29.71 -20.98
N ASN A 66 38.46 29.06 -21.80
CA ASN A 66 38.28 29.00 -23.25
C ASN A 66 37.13 28.07 -23.67
N LEU A 67 36.60 27.25 -22.74
CA LEU A 67 35.53 26.29 -23.01
C LEU A 67 34.15 26.88 -22.70
N ALA A 68 33.80 28.00 -23.33
CA ALA A 68 32.61 28.80 -23.00
C ALA A 68 31.27 28.04 -23.12
N LEU A 69 31.20 27.02 -23.99
CA LEU A 69 30.01 26.19 -24.20
C LEU A 69 29.98 24.92 -23.33
N LEU A 70 30.92 24.76 -22.39
CA LEU A 70 30.98 23.60 -21.53
C LEU A 70 29.78 23.56 -20.57
N THR A 71 28.99 22.50 -20.68
CA THR A 71 27.79 22.24 -19.87
C THR A 71 28.04 21.21 -18.77
N VAL A 72 28.96 20.28 -19.00
CA VAL A 72 29.27 19.19 -18.08
C VAL A 72 30.78 19.06 -17.94
N LEU A 73 31.27 19.22 -16.72
CA LEU A 73 32.66 18.97 -16.36
C LEU A 73 32.70 17.90 -15.27
N ASN A 74 33.33 16.76 -15.58
CA ASN A 74 33.59 15.72 -14.61
C ASN A 74 35.10 15.51 -14.49
N VAL A 75 35.66 15.80 -13.31
CA VAL A 75 37.06 15.61 -12.93
C VAL A 75 37.18 14.73 -11.69
N SER A 76 36.20 13.85 -11.45
CA SER A 76 36.18 13.00 -10.26
C SER A 76 37.29 11.95 -10.24
N HIS A 77 37.62 11.42 -9.06
CA HIS A 77 38.69 10.43 -8.90
C HIS A 77 40.01 10.88 -9.52
N ASN A 78 40.52 12.02 -9.04
CA ASN A 78 41.82 12.60 -9.42
C ASN A 78 42.61 12.99 -8.16
N LYS A 79 43.70 13.76 -8.31
CA LYS A 79 44.54 14.26 -7.22
C LYS A 79 44.51 15.78 -7.10
N LEU A 80 43.41 16.42 -7.50
CA LEU A 80 43.29 17.87 -7.50
C LEU A 80 43.38 18.40 -6.07
N SER A 81 44.22 19.42 -5.87
CA SER A 81 44.37 20.13 -4.60
C SER A 81 43.51 21.40 -4.48
N GLY A 82 43.07 21.93 -5.62
CA GLY A 82 42.27 23.15 -5.75
C GLY A 82 41.59 23.23 -7.10
N LEU A 83 40.64 24.15 -7.23
CA LEU A 83 40.02 24.50 -8.51
C LEU A 83 40.46 25.91 -8.93
N PRO A 84 40.69 26.14 -10.24
CA PRO A 84 41.02 27.46 -10.77
C PRO A 84 39.82 28.40 -10.72
N ALA A 85 40.07 29.71 -10.63
CA ALA A 85 39.05 30.75 -10.69
C ALA A 85 38.26 30.71 -12.00
N ALA A 86 38.88 30.21 -13.08
CA ALA A 86 38.28 30.02 -14.40
C ALA A 86 37.00 29.17 -14.40
N ILE A 87 36.70 28.40 -13.35
CA ILE A 87 35.43 27.67 -13.24
C ILE A 87 34.21 28.62 -13.24
N GLY A 88 34.38 29.82 -12.69
CA GLY A 88 33.35 30.86 -12.68
C GLY A 88 33.13 31.52 -14.04
N GLU A 89 34.06 31.35 -14.97
CA GLU A 89 34.01 31.90 -16.33
C GLU A 89 33.33 30.94 -17.33
N LEU A 90 32.66 29.89 -16.84
CA LEU A 90 31.91 28.91 -17.64
C LEU A 90 30.40 29.18 -17.57
N PRO A 91 29.84 30.04 -18.44
CA PRO A 91 28.45 30.54 -18.30
C PRO A 91 27.39 29.44 -18.52
N MET A 92 27.73 28.39 -19.27
CA MET A 92 26.81 27.31 -19.64
C MET A 92 26.93 26.07 -18.74
N LEU A 93 27.80 26.10 -17.72
CA LEU A 93 28.08 24.94 -16.88
C LEU A 93 26.84 24.58 -16.04
N LYS A 94 26.29 23.39 -16.29
CA LYS A 94 25.11 22.85 -15.60
C LYS A 94 25.47 21.78 -14.60
N SER A 95 26.53 21.02 -14.84
CA SER A 95 26.95 19.92 -13.98
C SER A 95 28.45 19.96 -13.75
N LEU A 96 28.84 20.05 -12.49
CA LEU A 96 30.23 20.00 -12.06
C LEU A 96 30.43 18.87 -11.05
N ASP A 97 31.28 17.91 -11.39
CA ASP A 97 31.67 16.81 -10.51
C ASP A 97 33.19 16.87 -10.27
N VAL A 98 33.56 17.19 -9.04
CA VAL A 98 34.94 17.26 -8.53
C VAL A 98 35.16 16.27 -7.38
N SER A 99 34.29 15.25 -7.28
CA SER A 99 34.31 14.30 -6.18
C SER A 99 35.57 13.43 -6.15
N PHE A 100 35.92 12.86 -4.99
CA PHE A 100 37.10 11.99 -4.82
C PHE A 100 38.40 12.65 -5.30
N ASN A 101 38.71 13.79 -4.70
CA ASN A 101 39.95 14.55 -4.93
C ASN A 101 40.56 14.96 -3.56
N SER A 102 41.57 15.84 -3.56
CA SER A 102 42.21 16.39 -2.36
C SER A 102 41.98 17.90 -2.24
N ILE A 103 40.82 18.39 -2.69
CA ILE A 103 40.53 19.82 -2.78
C ILE A 103 40.35 20.41 -1.38
N ILE A 104 41.07 21.50 -1.08
CA ILE A 104 41.05 22.16 0.23
C ILE A 104 40.05 23.33 0.26
N LYS A 105 39.87 24.02 -0.88
CA LYS A 105 38.94 25.15 -1.02
C LYS A 105 38.34 25.20 -2.42
N ILE A 106 37.06 25.58 -2.50
CA ILE A 106 36.39 25.95 -3.75
C ILE A 106 36.51 27.48 -3.94
N PRO A 107 36.88 27.97 -5.13
CA PRO A 107 36.99 29.42 -5.42
C PRO A 107 35.64 30.14 -5.30
N GLU A 108 35.65 31.41 -4.92
CA GLU A 108 34.44 32.25 -4.82
C GLU A 108 33.85 32.57 -6.21
N GLU A 109 34.64 32.40 -7.26
CA GLU A 109 34.21 32.57 -8.63
C GLU A 109 33.15 31.53 -9.04
N ILE A 110 32.99 30.42 -8.31
CA ILE A 110 31.95 29.42 -8.59
C ILE A 110 30.54 30.03 -8.60
N GLY A 111 30.29 31.09 -7.82
CA GLY A 111 29.01 31.80 -7.82
C GLY A 111 28.67 32.53 -9.13
N SER A 112 29.65 32.71 -10.02
CA SER A 112 29.44 33.26 -11.36
C SER A 112 28.88 32.23 -12.35
N ALA A 113 28.99 30.93 -12.06
CA ALA A 113 28.41 29.85 -12.85
C ALA A 113 26.89 29.72 -12.57
N THR A 114 26.11 30.74 -12.91
CA THR A 114 24.69 30.87 -12.56
C THR A 114 23.78 29.78 -13.15
N SER A 115 24.23 29.10 -14.21
CA SER A 115 23.53 27.97 -14.85
C SER A 115 23.72 26.63 -14.13
N LEU A 116 24.48 26.60 -13.02
CA LEU A 116 24.84 25.36 -12.33
C LEU A 116 23.61 24.73 -11.68
N VAL A 117 23.29 23.51 -12.11
CA VAL A 117 22.14 22.72 -11.66
C VAL A 117 22.57 21.62 -10.69
N LYS A 118 23.75 21.04 -10.92
CA LYS A 118 24.31 19.94 -10.12
C LYS A 118 25.75 20.22 -9.74
N PHE A 119 26.05 20.12 -8.45
CA PHE A 119 27.40 20.27 -7.94
C PHE A 119 27.75 19.11 -7.00
N ASP A 120 28.77 18.33 -7.36
CA ASP A 120 29.33 17.27 -6.54
C ASP A 120 30.77 17.58 -6.16
N CYS A 121 31.00 17.81 -4.87
CA CYS A 121 32.31 18.04 -4.26
C CYS A 121 32.62 17.01 -3.15
N SER A 122 31.96 15.86 -3.20
CA SER A 122 32.08 14.80 -2.21
C SER A 122 33.50 14.23 -2.10
N SER A 123 33.86 13.72 -0.92
CA SER A 123 35.15 13.07 -0.67
C SER A 123 36.35 13.96 -1.04
N ASN A 124 36.41 15.12 -0.41
CA ASN A 124 37.50 16.11 -0.53
C ASN A 124 37.97 16.54 0.88
N GLN A 125 38.79 17.59 0.97
CA GLN A 125 39.32 18.13 2.23
C GLN A 125 38.76 19.53 2.53
N LEU A 126 37.54 19.82 2.06
CA LEU A 126 36.92 21.14 2.18
C LEU A 126 36.53 21.45 3.63
N LYS A 127 36.85 22.67 4.09
CA LYS A 127 36.46 23.17 5.43
C LYS A 127 35.19 24.01 5.40
N GLU A 128 34.94 24.69 4.29
CA GLU A 128 33.82 25.59 4.09
C GLU A 128 33.41 25.59 2.61
N LEU A 129 32.13 25.82 2.35
CA LEU A 129 31.64 26.16 1.02
C LEU A 129 31.69 27.68 0.84
N PRO A 130 32.01 28.19 -0.36
CA PRO A 130 32.08 29.61 -0.62
C PRO A 130 30.67 30.24 -0.54
N SER A 131 30.56 31.45 0.02
CA SER A 131 29.26 32.14 0.16
C SER A 131 28.65 32.49 -1.19
N SER A 132 29.49 32.74 -2.19
CA SER A 132 29.10 32.95 -3.58
C SER A 132 28.29 31.80 -4.19
N LEU A 133 28.36 30.58 -3.67
CA LEU A 133 27.56 29.44 -4.15
C LEU A 133 26.04 29.74 -4.07
N GLY A 134 25.62 30.58 -3.12
CA GLY A 134 24.25 31.07 -3.01
C GLY A 134 23.73 31.83 -4.26
N ARG A 135 24.62 32.28 -5.15
CA ARG A 135 24.25 32.96 -6.40
C ARG A 135 23.84 31.99 -7.51
N CYS A 136 24.07 30.68 -7.34
CA CYS A 136 23.68 29.65 -8.30
C CYS A 136 22.19 29.29 -8.14
N LEU A 137 21.31 30.17 -8.61
CA LEU A 137 19.86 30.09 -8.38
C LEU A 137 19.19 28.85 -9.01
N GLU A 138 19.82 28.22 -10.00
CA GLU A 138 19.33 26.98 -10.65
C GLU A 138 19.79 25.70 -9.95
N LEU A 139 20.55 25.81 -8.85
CA LEU A 139 21.11 24.66 -8.16
C LEU A 139 19.98 23.78 -7.59
N SER A 140 19.98 22.52 -8.00
CA SER A 140 18.96 21.52 -7.66
C SER A 140 19.51 20.33 -6.88
N GLU A 141 20.79 19.99 -7.10
CA GLU A 141 21.46 18.86 -6.47
C GLU A 141 22.82 19.32 -5.95
N LEU A 142 23.00 19.28 -4.63
CA LEU A 142 24.26 19.58 -3.94
C LEU A 142 24.74 18.33 -3.21
N LYS A 143 25.89 17.81 -3.62
CA LYS A 143 26.59 16.71 -2.95
C LYS A 143 27.92 17.20 -2.41
N ALA A 144 28.06 17.15 -1.11
CA ALA A 144 29.20 17.67 -0.37
C ALA A 144 29.61 16.70 0.76
N SER A 145 29.35 15.40 0.55
CA SER A 145 29.60 14.35 1.54
C SER A 145 31.10 14.15 1.81
N ASN A 146 31.46 13.60 2.97
CA ASN A 146 32.82 13.22 3.36
C ASN A 146 33.84 14.36 3.18
N ASN A 147 33.58 15.49 3.83
CA ASN A 147 34.47 16.66 3.90
C ASN A 147 34.68 17.05 5.37
N PHE A 148 35.16 18.27 5.65
CA PHE A 148 35.40 18.79 6.99
C PHE A 148 34.51 19.99 7.36
N PHE A 149 33.32 20.12 6.75
CA PHE A 149 32.42 21.26 6.99
C PHE A 149 31.98 21.34 8.44
N THR A 150 32.13 22.52 9.06
CA THR A 150 31.60 22.80 10.41
C THR A 150 30.22 23.46 10.38
N SER A 151 29.90 24.15 9.29
CA SER A 151 28.64 24.81 8.99
C SER A 151 28.47 24.93 7.47
N LEU A 152 27.24 25.17 7.02
CA LEU A 152 26.93 25.56 5.66
C LEU A 152 26.80 27.10 5.60
N PRO A 153 27.21 27.77 4.51
CA PRO A 153 27.05 29.22 4.38
C PRO A 153 25.56 29.59 4.27
N GLU A 154 25.13 30.63 5.00
CA GLU A 154 23.72 31.08 5.04
C GLU A 154 23.22 31.52 3.65
N ASP A 155 24.10 32.01 2.78
CA ASP A 155 23.75 32.41 1.41
C ASP A 155 23.20 31.25 0.55
N LEU A 156 23.42 29.98 0.94
CA LEU A 156 22.78 28.82 0.30
C LEU A 156 21.25 28.81 0.45
N ALA A 157 20.68 29.62 1.36
CA ALA A 157 19.24 29.84 1.45
C ALA A 157 18.66 30.35 0.12
N ASN A 158 19.44 31.10 -0.67
CA ASN A 158 19.01 31.62 -1.96
C ASN A 158 18.77 30.52 -3.02
N CYS A 159 19.35 29.32 -2.83
CA CYS A 159 19.18 28.17 -3.72
C CYS A 159 17.85 27.45 -3.45
N SER A 160 16.72 28.15 -3.64
CA SER A 160 15.36 27.65 -3.35
C SER A 160 14.90 26.47 -4.24
N LYS A 161 15.61 26.18 -5.34
CA LYS A 161 15.33 25.06 -6.25
C LYS A 161 16.00 23.75 -5.83
N LEU A 162 16.65 23.69 -4.67
CA LEU A 162 17.30 22.48 -4.17
C LEU A 162 16.27 21.36 -3.94
N ILE A 163 16.49 20.23 -4.62
CA ILE A 163 15.69 19.00 -4.55
C ILE A 163 16.42 17.94 -3.72
N LYS A 164 17.76 17.92 -3.80
CA LYS A 164 18.61 16.96 -3.10
C LYS A 164 19.82 17.63 -2.49
N VAL A 165 20.03 17.41 -1.19
CA VAL A 165 21.19 17.88 -0.44
C VAL A 165 21.82 16.73 0.31
N ASP A 166 23.09 16.44 0.02
CA ASP A 166 23.89 15.43 0.70
C ASP A 166 25.13 16.07 1.33
N VAL A 167 25.15 16.10 2.65
CA VAL A 167 26.23 16.62 3.48
C VAL A 167 26.70 15.56 4.49
N GLU A 168 26.52 14.28 4.17
CA GLU A 168 26.97 13.15 5.00
C GLU A 168 28.45 13.27 5.37
N GLY A 169 28.84 12.80 6.56
CA GLY A 169 30.26 12.57 6.86
C GLY A 169 31.06 13.86 7.03
N ASN A 170 30.44 14.89 7.59
CA ASN A 170 31.05 16.18 7.88
C ASN A 170 31.15 16.42 9.40
N LYS A 171 31.44 17.66 9.80
CA LYS A 171 31.55 18.09 11.22
C LYS A 171 30.46 19.10 11.57
N LEU A 172 29.32 19.06 10.88
CA LEU A 172 28.21 19.99 11.10
C LEU A 172 27.68 19.82 12.52
N LYS A 173 27.51 20.94 13.23
CA LYS A 173 26.96 20.95 14.60
C LYS A 173 25.49 21.35 14.65
N ILE A 174 25.06 22.17 13.70
CA ILE A 174 23.72 22.75 13.62
C ILE A 174 23.32 22.79 12.14
N LEU A 175 22.03 22.58 11.86
CA LEU A 175 21.40 22.95 10.60
C LEU A 175 20.72 24.31 10.81
N SER A 176 21.06 25.31 10.01
CA SER A 176 20.49 26.67 10.12
C SER A 176 18.98 26.64 9.84
N GLU A 177 18.23 27.41 10.63
CA GLU A 177 16.79 27.62 10.44
C GLU A 177 16.49 28.22 9.07
N ASP A 178 17.26 29.23 8.66
CA ASP A 178 17.05 29.98 7.41
C ASP A 178 17.28 29.10 6.17
N LEU A 179 18.30 28.24 6.22
CA LEU A 179 18.59 27.28 5.15
C LEU A 179 17.44 26.31 4.94
N ILE A 180 17.00 25.67 6.03
CA ILE A 180 15.96 24.65 5.98
C ILE A 180 14.59 25.27 5.62
N ALA A 181 14.28 26.47 6.11
CA ALA A 181 13.07 27.19 5.75
C ALA A 181 12.99 27.52 4.24
N SER A 182 14.14 27.78 3.62
CA SER A 182 14.20 28.22 2.22
C SER A 182 14.13 27.07 1.20
N TRP A 183 14.54 25.86 1.57
CA TRP A 183 14.59 24.70 0.66
C TRP A 183 13.25 23.95 0.57
N ALA A 184 12.14 24.67 0.34
CA ALA A 184 10.80 24.09 0.29
C ALA A 184 10.60 23.01 -0.80
N MET A 185 11.47 22.95 -1.82
CA MET A 185 11.45 21.94 -2.89
C MET A 185 12.22 20.66 -2.56
N LEU A 186 12.82 20.56 -1.37
CA LEU A 186 13.69 19.46 -1.00
C LEU A 186 12.91 18.15 -0.85
N THR A 187 13.42 17.11 -1.50
CA THR A 187 12.85 15.75 -1.47
C THR A 187 13.76 14.78 -0.73
N GLU A 188 15.07 15.02 -0.73
CA GLU A 188 16.06 14.16 -0.08
C GLU A 188 17.07 15.03 0.66
N LEU A 189 17.20 14.81 1.97
CA LEU A 189 18.23 15.41 2.82
C LEU A 189 19.02 14.32 3.52
N ASN A 190 20.31 14.21 3.19
CA ASN A 190 21.25 13.36 3.91
C ASN A 190 22.23 14.25 4.69
N ALA A 191 22.11 14.26 6.02
CA ALA A 191 23.05 14.91 6.93
C ALA A 191 23.56 13.93 7.99
N SER A 192 23.65 12.65 7.63
CA SER A 192 24.19 11.60 8.47
C SER A 192 25.69 11.77 8.77
N LYS A 193 26.21 11.06 9.77
CA LYS A 193 27.64 11.07 10.15
C LYS A 193 28.20 12.47 10.42
N ASN A 194 27.43 13.28 11.13
CA ASN A 194 27.79 14.63 11.53
C ASN A 194 27.85 14.75 13.07
N SER A 195 27.88 15.97 13.59
CA SER A 195 27.85 16.26 15.03
C SER A 195 26.61 17.08 15.41
N LEU A 196 25.50 16.91 14.68
CA LEU A 196 24.26 17.66 14.90
C LEU A 196 23.70 17.37 16.28
N SER A 197 23.40 18.42 17.07
CA SER A 197 22.83 18.27 18.42
C SER A 197 21.30 18.25 18.46
N GLY A 198 20.65 18.76 17.42
CA GLY A 198 19.20 18.94 17.33
C GLY A 198 18.77 19.22 15.90
N LEU A 199 17.46 19.19 15.67
CA LEU A 199 16.83 19.62 14.42
C LEU A 199 16.19 21.01 14.61
N PRO A 200 16.25 21.89 13.60
CA PRO A 200 15.62 23.20 13.63
C PRO A 200 14.09 23.09 13.55
N GLU A 201 13.36 24.05 14.12
CA GLU A 201 11.89 24.10 14.03
C GLU A 201 11.44 24.27 12.57
N SER A 202 12.24 24.92 11.73
CA SER A 202 11.94 25.11 10.31
C SER A 202 11.90 23.81 9.49
N ILE A 203 12.27 22.65 10.05
CA ILE A 203 12.18 21.35 9.36
C ILE A 203 10.77 21.08 8.83
N GLY A 204 9.72 21.58 9.51
CA GLY A 204 8.34 21.48 9.06
C GLY A 204 8.05 22.14 7.70
N SER A 205 8.90 23.09 7.27
CA SER A 205 8.79 23.76 5.96
C SER A 205 9.03 22.80 4.79
N LEU A 206 9.72 21.68 5.02
CA LEU A 206 10.07 20.69 4.01
C LEU A 206 8.90 19.72 3.70
N SER A 207 7.77 20.28 3.29
CA SER A 207 6.53 19.53 3.01
C SER A 207 6.64 18.48 1.89
N LEU A 208 7.63 18.62 1.00
CA LEU A 208 7.92 17.70 -0.11
C LEU A 208 9.01 16.65 0.22
N LEU A 209 9.55 16.67 1.45
CA LEU A 209 10.62 15.77 1.86
C LEU A 209 10.11 14.32 1.85
N ILE A 210 10.79 13.45 1.10
CA ILE A 210 10.49 12.02 0.99
C ILE A 210 11.44 11.22 1.88
N ARG A 211 12.73 11.59 1.90
CA ARG A 211 13.77 10.90 2.66
C ARG A 211 14.59 11.88 3.50
N LEU A 212 14.62 11.63 4.81
CA LEU A 212 15.45 12.34 5.77
C LEU A 212 16.42 11.36 6.43
N ASP A 213 17.72 11.55 6.21
CA ASP A 213 18.76 10.73 6.79
C ASP A 213 19.66 11.55 7.73
N LEU A 214 19.62 11.20 9.01
CA LEU A 214 20.31 11.85 10.11
C LEU A 214 21.04 10.83 11.00
N HIS A 215 21.31 9.62 10.49
CA HIS A 215 21.98 8.59 11.27
C HIS A 215 23.38 9.03 11.72
N GLN A 216 23.88 8.48 12.84
CA GLN A 216 25.22 8.77 13.37
C GLN A 216 25.45 10.27 13.62
N ASN A 217 24.61 10.86 14.46
CA ASN A 217 24.72 12.24 14.93
C ASN A 217 24.64 12.30 16.46
N LYS A 218 24.48 13.50 17.04
CA LYS A 218 24.31 13.73 18.48
C LYS A 218 22.94 14.31 18.81
N ILE A 219 21.93 14.01 17.99
CA ILE A 219 20.60 14.61 18.10
C ILE A 219 19.92 14.10 19.37
N SER A 220 19.46 15.02 20.21
CA SER A 220 18.83 14.69 21.49
C SER A 220 17.30 14.84 21.50
N PHE A 221 16.75 15.64 20.57
CA PHE A 221 15.32 15.86 20.41
C PHE A 221 14.91 16.05 18.94
N ILE A 222 13.63 15.81 18.65
CA ILE A 222 12.98 16.10 17.37
C ILE A 222 11.91 17.18 17.64
N PRO A 223 11.89 18.30 16.90
CA PRO A 223 10.90 19.36 17.10
C PRO A 223 9.49 18.91 16.71
N PRO A 224 8.43 19.46 17.34
CA PRO A 224 7.03 19.15 17.01
C PRO A 224 6.67 19.45 15.54
N SER A 225 7.31 20.46 14.93
CA SER A 225 7.10 20.84 13.53
C SER A 225 7.38 19.74 12.51
N ILE A 226 8.02 18.63 12.90
CA ILE A 226 8.19 17.45 12.05
C ILE A 226 6.86 16.94 11.47
N MET A 227 5.72 17.20 12.14
CA MET A 227 4.39 16.84 11.64
C MET A 227 4.06 17.43 10.26
N ASP A 228 4.65 18.57 9.89
CA ASP A 228 4.38 19.26 8.63
C ASP A 228 5.14 18.64 7.44
N CYS A 229 6.09 17.73 7.68
CA CYS A 229 6.76 16.90 6.67
C CYS A 229 5.82 15.80 6.11
N SER A 230 4.66 16.20 5.59
CA SER A 230 3.56 15.31 5.20
C SER A 230 3.89 14.30 4.09
N SER A 231 4.96 14.54 3.32
CA SER A 231 5.44 13.65 2.27
C SER A 231 6.47 12.62 2.72
N LEU A 232 6.90 12.64 3.99
CA LEU A 232 8.02 11.83 4.47
C LEU A 232 7.69 10.34 4.44
N VAL A 233 8.53 9.56 3.78
CA VAL A 233 8.39 8.10 3.61
C VAL A 233 9.47 7.34 4.37
N GLU A 234 10.70 7.86 4.35
CA GLU A 234 11.86 7.26 4.99
C GLU A 234 12.51 8.23 5.97
N PHE A 235 12.59 7.84 7.24
CA PHE A 235 13.22 8.64 8.28
C PHE A 235 14.25 7.81 9.04
N TYR A 236 15.54 8.16 8.88
CA TYR A 236 16.65 7.48 9.52
C TYR A 236 17.27 8.34 10.61
N MET A 237 17.16 7.89 11.86
CA MET A 237 17.63 8.55 13.08
C MET A 237 18.52 7.64 13.93
N GLY A 238 19.01 6.53 13.37
CA GLY A 238 19.83 5.56 14.08
C GLY A 238 21.16 6.13 14.59
N ASN A 239 21.68 5.62 15.70
CA ASN A 239 22.91 6.12 16.36
C ASN A 239 22.84 7.62 16.69
N ASN A 240 21.86 8.02 17.49
CA ASN A 240 21.72 9.37 18.02
C ASN A 240 21.61 9.34 19.55
N SER A 241 21.26 10.46 20.17
CA SER A 241 21.09 10.59 21.63
C SER A 241 19.64 10.89 22.01
N LEU A 242 18.66 10.44 21.22
CA LEU A 242 17.24 10.68 21.46
C LEU A 242 16.79 10.03 22.75
N THR A 243 16.13 10.79 23.63
CA THR A 243 15.57 10.29 24.89
C THR A 243 14.06 10.05 24.83
N MET A 244 13.36 10.81 23.97
CA MET A 244 11.94 10.73 23.72
C MET A 244 11.61 11.14 22.27
N LEU A 245 10.40 10.81 21.83
CA LEU A 245 9.84 11.23 20.54
C LEU A 245 8.65 12.17 20.79
N PRO A 246 8.43 13.19 19.95
CA PRO A 246 7.26 14.07 20.04
C PRO A 246 5.97 13.32 19.69
N MET A 247 4.84 13.73 20.28
CA MET A 247 3.53 13.11 20.01
C MET A 247 3.02 13.44 18.59
N GLU A 248 3.42 14.60 18.07
CA GLU A 248 3.12 15.13 16.74
C GLU A 248 3.66 14.25 15.62
N LEU A 249 4.67 13.42 15.89
CA LEU A 249 5.22 12.46 14.94
C LEU A 249 4.12 11.54 14.37
N GLY A 250 3.08 11.24 15.15
CA GLY A 250 1.94 10.41 14.72
C GLY A 250 1.14 10.97 13.53
N ALA A 251 1.35 12.24 13.14
CA ALA A 251 0.70 12.86 11.99
C ALA A 251 1.32 12.47 10.63
N LEU A 252 2.51 11.85 10.61
CA LEU A 252 3.23 11.47 9.39
C LEU A 252 2.58 10.28 8.66
N SER A 253 1.46 10.54 7.97
CA SER A 253 0.60 9.52 7.37
C SER A 253 1.25 8.65 6.28
N ARG A 254 2.34 9.13 5.65
CA ARG A 254 3.06 8.44 4.57
C ARG A 254 4.33 7.72 5.03
N LEU A 255 4.72 7.87 6.29
CA LEU A 255 5.95 7.28 6.80
C LEU A 255 5.85 5.76 6.75
N GLY A 256 6.79 5.13 6.04
CA GLY A 256 6.85 3.68 5.84
C GLY A 256 8.06 3.03 6.50
N VAL A 257 9.19 3.72 6.54
CA VAL A 257 10.42 3.24 7.18
C VAL A 257 10.84 4.24 8.24
N PHE A 258 10.92 3.76 9.48
CA PHE A 258 11.40 4.58 10.58
C PHE A 258 12.48 3.83 11.37
N ASP A 259 13.70 4.34 11.30
CA ASP A 259 14.86 3.77 11.95
C ASP A 259 15.31 4.63 13.13
N LEU A 260 15.19 4.08 14.33
CA LEU A 260 15.56 4.70 15.60
C LEU A 260 16.59 3.86 16.37
N HIS A 261 17.29 2.96 15.69
CA HIS A 261 18.21 2.05 16.36
C HIS A 261 19.32 2.79 17.12
N SER A 262 19.88 2.21 18.18
CA SER A 262 21.00 2.80 18.94
C SER A 262 20.73 4.24 19.42
N ASN A 263 19.63 4.43 20.15
CA ASN A 263 19.27 5.69 20.81
C ASN A 263 19.07 5.45 22.33
N GLN A 264 18.54 6.44 23.05
CA GLN A 264 18.30 6.37 24.51
C GLN A 264 16.79 6.41 24.84
N LEU A 265 15.94 5.95 23.92
CA LEU A 265 14.48 6.01 24.08
C LEU A 265 14.03 5.14 25.25
N LYS A 266 13.26 5.73 26.17
CA LYS A 266 12.69 5.03 27.33
C LYS A 266 11.31 4.44 27.04
N ALA A 267 10.57 5.08 26.15
CA ALA A 267 9.24 4.67 25.71
C ALA A 267 9.02 5.07 24.25
N TYR A 268 8.10 4.36 23.59
CA TYR A 268 7.53 4.76 22.30
C TYR A 268 6.16 5.41 22.57
N PRO A 269 5.87 6.62 22.03
CA PRO A 269 4.63 7.32 22.33
C PRO A 269 3.43 6.64 21.66
N VAL A 270 2.28 6.67 22.34
CA VAL A 270 1.04 6.03 21.87
C VAL A 270 0.56 6.69 20.57
N GLU A 271 0.73 7.99 20.43
CA GLU A 271 0.34 8.75 19.24
C GLU A 271 1.10 8.31 17.98
N ALA A 272 2.37 7.90 18.12
CA ALA A 272 3.15 7.36 17.02
C ALA A 272 2.73 5.93 16.61
N CYS A 273 1.80 5.29 17.34
CA CYS A 273 1.17 4.03 16.92
C CYS A 273 0.12 4.23 15.83
N LYS A 274 -0.26 5.48 15.50
CA LYS A 274 -1.15 5.82 14.37
C LYS A 274 -0.44 5.75 13.01
N LEU A 275 0.88 5.66 13.01
CA LEU A 275 1.71 5.62 11.80
C LEU A 275 1.48 4.33 11.00
N ARG A 276 1.54 4.44 9.67
CA ARG A 276 1.40 3.32 8.74
C ARG A 276 2.76 2.73 8.34
N LEU A 277 3.60 2.44 9.33
CA LEU A 277 4.96 1.92 9.13
C LEU A 277 4.93 0.50 8.55
N SER A 278 5.89 0.21 7.66
CA SER A 278 6.25 -1.13 7.22
C SER A 278 7.47 -1.67 7.99
N VAL A 279 8.42 -0.79 8.31
CA VAL A 279 9.64 -1.12 9.06
C VAL A 279 9.82 -0.13 10.20
N LEU A 280 9.99 -0.65 11.42
CA LEU A 280 10.31 0.11 12.62
C LEU A 280 11.51 -0.56 13.32
N ASP A 281 12.63 0.14 13.36
CA ASP A 281 13.81 -0.30 14.12
C ASP A 281 13.93 0.49 15.43
N LEU A 282 13.71 -0.19 16.55
CA LEU A 282 13.86 0.33 17.91
C LEU A 282 14.99 -0.37 18.66
N SER A 283 15.86 -1.11 17.97
CA SER A 283 16.92 -1.88 18.60
C SER A 283 17.94 -0.99 19.32
N ASN A 284 18.63 -1.53 20.31
CA ASN A 284 19.64 -0.86 21.14
C ASN A 284 19.14 0.47 21.73
N ASN A 285 17.96 0.46 22.33
CA ASN A 285 17.41 1.58 23.08
C ASN A 285 17.29 1.23 24.59
N SER A 286 16.67 2.11 25.37
CA SER A 286 16.42 1.93 26.80
C SER A 286 14.95 1.58 27.10
N LEU A 287 14.25 0.95 26.15
CA LEU A 287 12.82 0.64 26.29
C LEU A 287 12.61 -0.42 27.38
N THR A 288 11.79 -0.10 28.37
CA THR A 288 11.41 -1.03 29.45
C THR A 288 10.18 -1.86 29.11
N GLY A 289 9.35 -1.34 28.20
CA GLY A 289 8.15 -1.96 27.67
C GLY A 289 7.71 -1.26 26.38
N LEU A 290 6.61 -1.76 25.81
CA LEU A 290 6.00 -1.20 24.60
C LEU A 290 4.54 -0.87 24.87
N PRO A 291 4.00 0.22 24.29
CA PRO A 291 2.56 0.49 24.32
C PRO A 291 1.80 -0.64 23.59
N PRO A 292 0.72 -1.19 24.19
CA PRO A 292 -0.11 -2.21 23.55
C PRO A 292 -0.67 -1.79 22.17
N GLU A 293 -0.84 -0.48 21.95
CA GLU A 293 -1.33 0.15 20.71
C GLU A 293 -0.44 -0.11 19.49
N ILE A 294 0.84 -0.47 19.68
CA ILE A 294 1.69 -0.97 18.58
C ILE A 294 1.05 -2.19 17.91
N GLY A 295 0.29 -3.00 18.65
CA GLY A 295 -0.46 -4.14 18.12
C GLY A 295 -1.49 -3.78 17.04
N ASN A 296 -1.93 -2.52 16.96
CA ASN A 296 -2.86 -2.01 15.95
C ASN A 296 -2.16 -1.54 14.66
N MET A 297 -0.83 -1.53 14.61
CA MET A 297 -0.05 -1.17 13.42
C MET A 297 -0.02 -2.32 12.40
N THR A 298 -1.14 -2.57 11.73
CA THR A 298 -1.34 -3.71 10.82
C THR A 298 -0.43 -3.69 9.58
N THR A 299 0.12 -2.53 9.22
CA THR A 299 1.08 -2.39 8.11
C THR A 299 2.49 -2.84 8.49
N LEU A 300 2.79 -3.01 9.78
CA LEU A 300 4.15 -3.22 10.27
C LEU A 300 4.61 -4.65 10.01
N ARG A 301 5.55 -4.81 9.08
CA ARG A 301 6.09 -6.09 8.65
C ARG A 301 7.34 -6.48 9.43
N LYS A 302 8.12 -5.49 9.86
CA LYS A 302 9.40 -5.69 10.55
C LYS A 302 9.54 -4.72 11.71
N LEU A 303 9.55 -5.27 12.92
CA LEU A 303 9.79 -4.57 14.18
C LEU A 303 11.05 -5.17 14.83
N LEU A 304 12.08 -4.35 15.01
CA LEU A 304 13.34 -4.76 15.65
C LEU A 304 13.44 -4.14 17.05
N LEU A 305 13.69 -4.97 18.05
CA LEU A 305 13.69 -4.57 19.47
C LEU A 305 14.90 -5.08 20.26
N ASN A 306 15.82 -5.79 19.61
CA ASN A 306 17.00 -6.38 20.23
C ASN A 306 17.82 -5.31 20.98
N GLY A 307 18.46 -5.68 22.09
CA GLY A 307 19.29 -4.73 22.85
C GLY A 307 18.52 -3.74 23.73
N ASN A 308 17.22 -3.94 23.96
CA ASN A 308 16.43 -3.17 24.93
C ASN A 308 16.24 -3.94 26.25
N PRO A 309 16.17 -3.26 27.41
CA PRO A 309 15.88 -3.86 28.71
C PRO A 309 14.37 -4.13 28.90
N LEU A 310 13.74 -4.86 27.98
CA LEU A 310 12.31 -5.17 27.99
C LEU A 310 12.00 -6.18 29.11
N ARG A 311 11.54 -5.69 30.26
CA ARG A 311 11.24 -6.55 31.43
C ARG A 311 9.87 -7.21 31.34
N THR A 312 8.96 -6.62 30.56
CA THR A 312 7.56 -7.04 30.45
C THR A 312 7.32 -8.05 29.32
N LEU A 313 8.31 -8.29 28.46
CA LEU A 313 8.19 -9.15 27.28
C LEU A 313 9.14 -10.34 27.39
N ARG A 314 8.65 -11.53 27.05
CA ARG A 314 9.51 -12.73 26.94
C ARG A 314 10.49 -12.55 25.80
N SER A 315 11.73 -13.01 25.98
CA SER A 315 12.81 -12.89 24.98
C SER A 315 12.44 -13.50 23.63
N THR A 316 11.67 -14.60 23.62
CA THR A 316 11.19 -15.26 22.40
C THR A 316 10.21 -14.45 21.58
N LEU A 317 9.47 -13.52 22.20
CA LEU A 317 8.58 -12.59 21.49
C LEU A 317 9.36 -11.40 20.93
N VAL A 318 10.40 -10.98 21.64
CA VAL A 318 11.28 -9.86 21.24
C VAL A 318 12.13 -10.22 20.01
N SER A 319 12.66 -11.44 19.96
CA SER A 319 13.46 -11.95 18.83
C SER A 319 12.64 -12.74 17.80
N GLY A 320 11.34 -12.93 18.05
CA GLY A 320 10.44 -13.70 17.20
C GLY A 320 9.93 -12.93 15.99
N PRO A 321 9.06 -13.55 15.17
CA PRO A 321 8.45 -12.88 14.02
C PRO A 321 7.54 -11.74 14.50
N THR A 322 7.67 -10.56 13.88
CA THR A 322 6.92 -9.35 14.22
C THR A 322 5.40 -9.58 14.40
N PRO A 323 4.70 -10.34 13.54
CA PRO A 323 3.26 -10.60 13.73
C PRO A 323 2.91 -11.24 15.07
N ALA A 324 3.76 -12.14 15.60
CA ALA A 324 3.50 -12.79 16.89
C ALA A 324 3.58 -11.80 18.06
N LEU A 325 4.52 -10.85 17.98
CA LEU A 325 4.64 -9.79 18.98
C LEU A 325 3.48 -8.79 18.90
N LEU A 326 3.09 -8.38 17.68
CA LEU A 326 1.95 -7.49 17.48
C LEU A 326 0.66 -8.10 18.03
N LYS A 327 0.46 -9.41 17.79
CA LYS A 327 -0.66 -10.16 18.36
C LYS A 327 -0.64 -10.16 19.89
N TYR A 328 0.52 -10.41 20.51
CA TYR A 328 0.67 -10.35 21.96
C TYR A 328 0.31 -8.97 22.51
N LEU A 329 0.81 -7.90 21.90
CA LEU A 329 0.52 -6.52 22.32
C LEU A 329 -0.96 -6.18 22.17
N ARG A 330 -1.60 -6.61 21.07
CA ARG A 330 -3.05 -6.39 20.87
C ARG A 330 -3.90 -7.10 21.92
N SER A 331 -3.53 -8.30 22.33
CA SER A 331 -4.25 -9.03 23.39
C SER A 331 -4.25 -8.31 24.75
N ARG A 332 -3.28 -7.42 24.98
CA ARG A 332 -3.18 -6.60 26.20
C ARG A 332 -4.07 -5.35 26.16
N LEU A 333 -4.54 -4.93 24.97
CA LEU A 333 -5.57 -3.89 24.85
C LEU A 333 -6.93 -4.44 25.29
N SER A 334 -7.27 -5.66 24.87
CA SER A 334 -8.55 -6.30 25.18
C SER A 334 -8.73 -6.66 26.66
N GLU A 335 -7.65 -6.85 27.44
CA GLU A 335 -7.75 -7.04 28.90
C GLU A 335 -8.25 -5.77 29.63
N ALA A 336 -8.08 -4.59 29.04
CA ALA A 336 -8.56 -3.33 29.61
C ALA A 336 -10.02 -3.01 29.23
N GLU A 337 -10.57 -3.66 28.18
CA GLU A 337 -11.90 -3.37 27.63
C GLU A 337 -12.92 -4.52 27.79
N ASN A 338 -12.52 -5.73 28.17
CA ASN A 338 -13.43 -6.88 28.27
C ASN A 338 -13.72 -7.31 29.71
N SER A 339 -14.63 -6.59 30.37
CA SER A 339 -15.48 -7.18 31.42
C SER A 339 -16.71 -7.84 30.78
N GLU A 340 -16.54 -8.86 29.94
CA GLU A 340 -17.63 -9.78 29.59
C GLU A 340 -17.05 -11.11 29.07
N ALA A 341 -17.29 -12.17 29.83
CA ALA A 341 -16.58 -13.43 29.77
C ALA A 341 -16.92 -14.29 28.53
N SER A 342 -15.89 -14.75 27.82
CA SER A 342 -15.94 -15.99 27.03
C SER A 342 -15.09 -17.06 27.73
N THR A 343 -15.63 -18.27 27.89
CA THR A 343 -14.99 -19.35 28.65
C THR A 343 -13.71 -19.85 27.97
N PRO A 344 -12.65 -20.22 28.73
CA PRO A 344 -11.33 -20.57 28.18
C PRO A 344 -11.36 -21.75 27.19
N GLU A 345 -12.27 -22.71 27.35
CA GLU A 345 -12.44 -23.84 26.42
C GLU A 345 -12.87 -23.40 25.00
N LYS A 346 -13.58 -22.26 24.86
CA LYS A 346 -14.02 -21.75 23.55
C LYS A 346 -12.89 -21.10 22.76
N LEU A 347 -11.96 -20.43 23.46
CA LEU A 347 -10.81 -19.77 22.84
C LEU A 347 -9.82 -20.79 22.24
N ASP A 348 -9.66 -21.94 22.89
CA ASP A 348 -8.84 -23.04 22.37
C ASP A 348 -9.42 -23.62 21.06
N VAL A 349 -10.74 -23.82 20.98
CA VAL A 349 -11.42 -24.32 19.77
C VAL A 349 -11.36 -23.33 18.62
N ILE A 350 -11.57 -22.03 18.89
CA ILE A 350 -11.43 -20.96 17.89
C ILE A 350 -9.99 -20.91 17.38
N SER A 351 -8.99 -21.01 18.27
CA SER A 351 -7.58 -21.00 17.88
C SER A 351 -7.19 -22.23 17.05
N MET A 352 -7.79 -23.39 17.32
CA MET A 352 -7.59 -24.62 16.55
C MET A 352 -8.24 -24.51 15.16
N ALA A 353 -9.47 -24.00 15.08
CA ALA A 353 -10.16 -23.75 13.81
C ALA A 353 -9.39 -22.76 12.92
N SER A 354 -8.86 -21.67 13.49
CA SER A 354 -8.02 -20.71 12.76
C SER A 354 -6.66 -21.26 12.35
N ARG A 355 -6.11 -22.27 13.04
CA ARG A 355 -4.88 -22.96 12.61
C ARG A 355 -5.14 -23.94 11.48
N LEU A 356 -6.27 -24.65 11.53
CA LEU A 356 -6.68 -25.61 10.50
C LEU A 356 -7.04 -24.90 9.19
N SER A 357 -7.65 -23.71 9.26
CA SER A 357 -8.03 -22.91 8.09
C SER A 357 -6.85 -22.50 7.21
N ILE A 358 -5.64 -22.39 7.78
CA ILE A 358 -4.41 -22.10 7.03
C ILE A 358 -4.11 -23.22 6.02
N THR A 359 -4.38 -24.47 6.38
CA THR A 359 -4.14 -25.63 5.51
C THR A 359 -5.31 -25.97 4.60
N SER A 360 -6.55 -25.80 5.08
CA SER A 360 -7.76 -26.16 4.33
C SER A 360 -8.31 -25.03 3.45
N LYS A 361 -7.87 -23.78 3.66
CA LYS A 361 -8.52 -22.56 3.14
C LYS A 361 -10.01 -22.42 3.54
N GLU A 362 -10.47 -23.23 4.50
CA GLU A 362 -11.81 -23.20 5.04
C GLU A 362 -11.76 -22.87 6.53
N LEU A 363 -12.47 -21.81 6.93
CA LEU A 363 -12.66 -21.43 8.31
C LEU A 363 -14.05 -21.88 8.76
N SER A 364 -14.14 -22.81 9.71
CA SER A 364 -15.40 -23.21 10.32
C SER A 364 -15.40 -22.93 11.82
N LEU A 365 -16.36 -22.12 12.25
CA LEU A 365 -16.67 -21.78 13.64
C LEU A 365 -18.15 -22.09 13.94
N GLU A 366 -18.69 -23.15 13.34
CA GLU A 366 -20.08 -23.55 13.53
C GLU A 366 -20.37 -23.90 15.00
N GLY A 367 -21.49 -23.42 15.53
CA GLY A 367 -22.05 -23.93 16.79
C GLY A 367 -21.30 -23.54 18.08
N LEU A 368 -20.40 -22.55 18.02
CA LEU A 368 -19.59 -22.12 19.17
C LEU A 368 -20.32 -21.15 20.13
N GLY A 369 -21.51 -20.69 19.73
CA GLY A 369 -22.32 -19.74 20.49
C GLY A 369 -21.69 -18.34 20.54
N LEU A 370 -21.08 -17.91 19.44
CA LEU A 370 -20.40 -16.61 19.32
C LEU A 370 -21.42 -15.47 19.20
N ASN A 371 -21.23 -14.38 19.95
CA ASN A 371 -22.03 -13.15 19.80
C ASN A 371 -21.44 -12.19 18.75
N ALA A 372 -20.11 -12.25 18.57
CA ALA A 372 -19.36 -11.55 17.56
C ALA A 372 -18.22 -12.47 17.11
N VAL A 373 -17.72 -12.30 15.88
CA VAL A 373 -16.58 -13.08 15.41
C VAL A 373 -15.30 -12.37 15.84
N PRO A 374 -14.41 -13.04 16.59
CA PRO A 374 -13.15 -12.44 17.04
C PRO A 374 -12.31 -11.96 15.85
N SER A 375 -11.76 -10.75 15.93
CA SER A 375 -10.97 -10.14 14.84
C SER A 375 -9.70 -10.95 14.52
N GLU A 376 -9.22 -11.76 15.47
CA GLU A 376 -8.05 -12.64 15.37
C GLU A 376 -8.19 -13.76 14.35
N VAL A 377 -9.43 -14.08 13.96
CA VAL A 377 -9.75 -15.16 13.03
C VAL A 377 -9.49 -14.75 11.58
N TRP A 378 -9.53 -13.45 11.29
CA TRP A 378 -9.42 -12.90 9.93
C TRP A 378 -7.98 -12.60 9.49
N GLU A 379 -7.00 -12.76 10.38
CA GLU A 379 -5.60 -12.33 10.14
C GLU A 379 -4.75 -13.28 9.27
N MET A 380 -5.32 -14.37 8.73
CA MET A 380 -4.54 -15.44 8.11
C MET A 380 -5.13 -15.95 6.78
N GLY A 381 -4.44 -15.65 5.68
CA GLY A 381 -4.47 -16.44 4.43
C GLY A 381 -5.60 -16.16 3.42
N GLU A 382 -5.46 -16.79 2.23
CA GLU A 382 -6.48 -16.85 1.17
C GLU A 382 -7.66 -17.74 1.61
N ILE A 383 -8.54 -17.25 2.47
CA ILE A 383 -9.73 -18.00 2.89
C ILE A 383 -10.73 -18.04 1.73
N ILE A 384 -11.17 -19.26 1.36
CA ILE A 384 -12.12 -19.50 0.27
C ILE A 384 -13.54 -19.73 0.82
N LYS A 385 -13.65 -20.32 2.01
CA LYS A 385 -14.93 -20.64 2.64
C LYS A 385 -14.94 -20.29 4.11
N VAL A 386 -16.00 -19.64 4.56
CA VAL A 386 -16.24 -19.24 5.95
C VAL A 386 -17.59 -19.78 6.38
N ASP A 387 -17.59 -20.56 7.46
CA ASP A 387 -18.78 -21.08 8.12
C ASP A 387 -18.88 -20.54 9.55
N LEU A 388 -19.86 -19.67 9.77
CA LEU A 388 -20.18 -19.08 11.07
C LEU A 388 -21.58 -19.50 11.53
N SER A 389 -22.12 -20.60 10.99
CA SER A 389 -23.49 -21.00 11.25
C SER A 389 -23.72 -21.42 12.71
N ARG A 390 -24.99 -21.38 13.15
CA ARG A 390 -25.41 -21.79 14.51
C ARG A 390 -24.72 -21.01 15.64
N ASN A 391 -24.51 -19.71 15.44
CA ASN A 391 -24.00 -18.81 16.47
C ASN A 391 -25.08 -17.80 16.90
N SER A 392 -24.70 -16.78 17.67
CA SER A 392 -25.56 -15.68 18.12
C SER A 392 -25.10 -14.33 17.56
N ILE A 393 -24.53 -14.33 16.35
CA ILE A 393 -23.95 -13.15 15.70
C ILE A 393 -25.05 -12.19 15.26
N GLN A 394 -24.94 -10.92 15.64
CA GLN A 394 -25.88 -9.86 15.24
C GLN A 394 -25.35 -9.01 14.08
N GLU A 395 -24.06 -8.69 14.10
CA GLU A 395 -23.40 -7.88 13.09
C GLU A 395 -22.12 -8.59 12.61
N LEU A 396 -21.81 -8.42 11.32
CA LEU A 396 -20.60 -8.97 10.74
C LEU A 396 -19.42 -8.02 10.97
N PRO A 397 -18.24 -8.54 11.30
CA PRO A 397 -17.02 -7.74 11.44
C PRO A 397 -16.61 -7.10 10.11
N VAL A 398 -16.10 -5.87 10.17
CA VAL A 398 -15.60 -5.15 8.97
C VAL A 398 -14.39 -5.87 8.36
N GLU A 399 -13.66 -6.65 9.15
CA GLU A 399 -12.50 -7.45 8.77
C GLU A 399 -12.82 -8.51 7.72
N LEU A 400 -14.10 -8.92 7.57
CA LEU A 400 -14.53 -9.79 6.47
C LEU A 400 -14.21 -9.17 5.10
N THR A 401 -14.16 -7.84 5.00
CA THR A 401 -13.80 -7.11 3.76
C THR A 401 -12.37 -7.37 3.29
N LEU A 402 -11.48 -7.86 4.17
CA LEU A 402 -10.11 -8.21 3.83
C LEU A 402 -10.01 -9.56 3.09
N CYS A 403 -11.06 -10.38 3.13
CA CYS A 403 -11.09 -11.72 2.54
C CYS A 403 -11.41 -11.70 1.04
N ALA A 404 -10.54 -11.10 0.21
CA ALA A 404 -10.77 -10.93 -1.23
C ALA A 404 -10.93 -12.26 -2.01
N SER A 405 -10.45 -13.38 -1.46
CA SER A 405 -10.55 -14.72 -2.07
C SER A 405 -11.80 -15.50 -1.67
N LEU A 406 -12.66 -14.93 -0.81
CA LEU A 406 -13.81 -15.62 -0.26
C LEU A 406 -14.85 -15.93 -1.35
N LYS A 407 -15.18 -17.22 -1.48
CA LYS A 407 -16.18 -17.73 -2.43
C LYS A 407 -17.47 -18.17 -1.76
N THR A 408 -17.39 -18.66 -0.53
CA THR A 408 -18.53 -19.22 0.20
C THR A 408 -18.61 -18.63 1.61
N LEU A 409 -19.75 -18.03 1.93
CA LEU A 409 -20.03 -17.46 3.24
C LEU A 409 -21.33 -18.05 3.80
N ILE A 410 -21.22 -18.77 4.93
CA ILE A 410 -22.34 -19.43 5.59
C ILE A 410 -22.60 -18.74 6.94
N LEU A 411 -23.76 -18.10 7.05
CA LEU A 411 -24.22 -17.32 8.21
C LEU A 411 -25.54 -17.86 8.77
N SER A 412 -25.92 -19.06 8.35
CA SER A 412 -27.15 -19.74 8.72
C SER A 412 -27.37 -19.82 10.22
N ARG A 413 -28.60 -19.60 10.71
CA ARG A 413 -28.97 -19.73 12.13
C ARG A 413 -28.14 -18.81 13.04
N ASN A 414 -28.21 -17.51 12.80
CA ASN A 414 -27.61 -16.45 13.62
C ASN A 414 -28.70 -15.45 14.08
N LYS A 415 -28.29 -14.28 14.58
CA LYS A 415 -29.16 -13.19 15.02
C LYS A 415 -29.01 -11.93 14.14
N ILE A 416 -28.62 -12.09 12.87
CA ILE A 416 -28.38 -10.97 11.96
C ILE A 416 -29.69 -10.28 11.61
N THR A 417 -29.78 -8.98 11.89
CA THR A 417 -31.01 -8.20 11.67
C THR A 417 -31.03 -7.40 10.38
N GLU A 418 -29.86 -7.02 9.85
CA GLU A 418 -29.74 -6.13 8.70
C GLU A 418 -28.96 -6.78 7.56
N TRP A 419 -29.27 -6.41 6.32
CA TRP A 419 -28.53 -6.86 5.14
C TRP A 419 -27.15 -6.19 5.06
N PRO A 420 -26.02 -6.94 5.11
CA PRO A 420 -24.68 -6.37 5.22
C PRO A 420 -24.12 -5.91 3.85
N ALA A 421 -24.81 -5.00 3.19
CA ALA A 421 -24.50 -4.54 1.83
C ALA A 421 -23.06 -4.03 1.65
N ALA A 422 -22.54 -3.30 2.64
CA ALA A 422 -21.21 -2.69 2.59
C ALA A 422 -20.08 -3.73 2.57
N ILE A 423 -20.23 -4.78 3.39
CA ILE A 423 -19.25 -5.87 3.46
C ILE A 423 -19.33 -6.73 2.20
N LEU A 424 -20.55 -7.09 1.78
CA LEU A 424 -20.77 -7.92 0.60
C LEU A 424 -20.23 -7.27 -0.69
N LYS A 425 -20.38 -5.94 -0.83
CA LYS A 425 -19.82 -5.20 -1.98
C LYS A 425 -18.29 -5.28 -2.07
N SER A 426 -17.62 -5.53 -0.95
CA SER A 426 -16.16 -5.63 -0.87
C SER A 426 -15.63 -7.05 -1.15
N LEU A 427 -16.52 -8.01 -1.44
CA LEU A 427 -16.19 -9.42 -1.70
C LEU A 427 -16.40 -9.78 -3.18
N PRO A 428 -15.43 -9.52 -4.07
CA PRO A 428 -15.62 -9.62 -5.52
C PRO A 428 -15.80 -11.05 -6.04
N ASN A 429 -15.33 -12.06 -5.30
CA ASN A 429 -15.35 -13.47 -5.69
C ASN A 429 -16.46 -14.29 -5.01
N LEU A 430 -17.35 -13.63 -4.26
CA LEU A 430 -18.39 -14.32 -3.51
C LEU A 430 -19.39 -14.98 -4.45
N SER A 431 -19.46 -16.31 -4.40
CA SER A 431 -20.31 -17.16 -5.25
C SER A 431 -21.44 -17.83 -4.48
N SER A 432 -21.30 -18.03 -3.18
CA SER A 432 -22.31 -18.68 -2.34
C SER A 432 -22.51 -17.90 -1.05
N LEU A 433 -23.76 -17.52 -0.78
CA LEU A 433 -24.17 -16.84 0.44
C LEU A 433 -25.37 -17.54 1.07
N LYS A 434 -25.20 -18.01 2.31
CA LYS A 434 -26.30 -18.61 3.10
C LYS A 434 -26.60 -17.76 4.31
N LEU A 435 -27.83 -17.26 4.39
CA LEU A 435 -28.34 -16.37 5.44
C LEU A 435 -29.63 -16.89 6.06
N ASP A 436 -29.98 -18.16 5.81
CA ASP A 436 -31.20 -18.76 6.32
C ASP A 436 -31.30 -18.72 7.84
N ASN A 437 -32.53 -18.68 8.35
CA ASN A 437 -32.82 -18.68 9.78
C ASN A 437 -32.15 -17.51 10.53
N ASN A 438 -32.24 -16.30 10.01
CA ASN A 438 -31.86 -15.07 10.70
C ASN A 438 -33.10 -14.17 10.93
N PRO A 439 -33.07 -13.23 11.88
CA PRO A 439 -34.13 -12.24 12.06
C PRO A 439 -33.96 -11.03 11.12
N LEU A 440 -33.69 -11.25 9.82
CA LEU A 440 -33.48 -10.15 8.86
C LEU A 440 -34.75 -9.30 8.69
N ARG A 441 -34.62 -8.00 8.94
CA ARG A 441 -35.73 -7.04 8.94
C ARG A 441 -36.09 -6.52 7.56
N GLN A 442 -35.09 -6.10 6.78
CA GLN A 442 -35.30 -5.57 5.44
C GLN A 442 -34.02 -5.68 4.59
N ILE A 443 -34.19 -6.03 3.32
CA ILE A 443 -33.20 -5.91 2.26
C ILE A 443 -33.64 -4.74 1.39
N ALA A 444 -32.78 -3.74 1.21
CA ALA A 444 -33.06 -2.62 0.31
C ALA A 444 -33.30 -3.12 -1.12
N SER A 445 -34.07 -2.39 -1.94
CA SER A 445 -34.38 -2.78 -3.32
C SER A 445 -33.14 -2.97 -4.20
N ASN A 446 -32.07 -2.21 -3.93
CA ASN A 446 -30.75 -2.34 -4.57
C ASN A 446 -29.77 -3.24 -3.78
N GLY A 447 -30.22 -3.93 -2.73
CA GLY A 447 -29.34 -4.73 -1.86
C GLY A 447 -28.63 -5.87 -2.58
N PHE A 448 -29.24 -6.44 -3.62
CA PHE A 448 -28.67 -7.51 -4.44
C PHE A 448 -27.63 -7.01 -5.46
N GLU A 449 -27.59 -5.70 -5.76
CA GLU A 449 -26.53 -5.12 -6.61
C GLU A 449 -25.14 -5.25 -5.98
N SER A 450 -25.06 -5.42 -4.66
CA SER A 450 -23.80 -5.65 -3.95
C SER A 450 -23.16 -7.02 -4.24
N VAL A 451 -23.91 -7.98 -4.82
CA VAL A 451 -23.48 -9.38 -4.97
C VAL A 451 -23.77 -9.98 -6.36
N PRO A 452 -23.33 -9.34 -7.45
CA PRO A 452 -23.74 -9.70 -8.81
C PRO A 452 -23.22 -11.06 -9.30
N MET A 453 -22.18 -11.60 -8.65
CA MET A 453 -21.50 -12.85 -9.05
C MET A 453 -22.02 -14.10 -8.31
N LEU A 454 -23.06 -13.97 -7.49
CA LEU A 454 -23.61 -15.11 -6.74
C LEU A 454 -24.17 -16.19 -7.67
N GLN A 455 -23.84 -17.42 -7.34
CA GLN A 455 -24.37 -18.66 -7.91
C GLN A 455 -25.34 -19.34 -6.94
N VAL A 456 -25.12 -19.22 -5.62
CA VAL A 456 -25.98 -19.82 -4.59
C VAL A 456 -26.41 -18.75 -3.59
N LEU A 457 -27.73 -18.62 -3.39
CA LEU A 457 -28.32 -17.73 -2.40
C LEU A 457 -29.40 -18.45 -1.59
N ASP A 458 -29.20 -18.51 -0.27
CA ASP A 458 -30.20 -19.02 0.66
C ASP A 458 -30.65 -17.92 1.63
N LEU A 459 -31.93 -17.55 1.52
CA LEU A 459 -32.59 -16.58 2.39
C LEU A 459 -33.72 -17.21 3.20
N SER A 460 -33.80 -18.53 3.25
CA SER A 460 -34.92 -19.24 3.86
C SER A 460 -35.21 -18.80 5.30
N ASN A 461 -36.49 -18.74 5.68
CA ASN A 461 -36.95 -18.34 7.00
C ASN A 461 -36.55 -16.91 7.43
N ASN A 462 -36.48 -15.97 6.47
CA ASN A 462 -36.31 -14.52 6.69
C ASN A 462 -37.56 -13.74 6.22
N ALA A 463 -38.75 -14.10 6.68
CA ALA A 463 -40.02 -13.66 6.08
C ALA A 463 -40.23 -12.14 5.94
N ALA A 464 -39.63 -11.31 6.80
CA ALA A 464 -39.76 -9.86 6.74
C ALA A 464 -38.76 -9.18 5.77
N SER A 465 -37.75 -9.91 5.30
CA SER A 465 -36.56 -9.29 4.71
C SER A 465 -36.74 -8.86 3.25
N LEU A 466 -37.63 -9.47 2.47
CA LEU A 466 -37.73 -9.18 1.04
C LEU A 466 -38.52 -7.88 0.76
N PRO A 467 -38.03 -7.00 -0.14
CA PRO A 467 -38.79 -5.86 -0.62
C PRO A 467 -39.94 -6.32 -1.53
N THR A 468 -40.90 -5.42 -1.81
CA THR A 468 -42.05 -5.72 -2.68
C THR A 468 -41.65 -6.09 -4.10
N HIS A 469 -40.55 -5.52 -4.61
CA HIS A 469 -39.98 -5.84 -5.92
C HIS A 469 -38.49 -6.16 -5.74
N PRO A 470 -38.15 -7.41 -5.43
CA PRO A 470 -36.75 -7.82 -5.30
C PRO A 470 -36.11 -7.91 -6.68
N ALA A 471 -35.03 -7.16 -6.89
CA ALA A 471 -34.28 -7.11 -8.15
C ALA A 471 -33.40 -8.36 -8.35
N PHE A 472 -33.97 -9.57 -8.23
CA PHE A 472 -33.24 -10.83 -8.43
C PHE A 472 -32.65 -10.93 -9.84
N SER A 473 -33.26 -10.27 -10.82
CA SER A 473 -32.77 -10.14 -12.20
C SER A 473 -31.33 -9.59 -12.32
N THR A 474 -30.81 -8.94 -11.28
CA THR A 474 -29.40 -8.50 -11.19
C THR A 474 -28.41 -9.66 -11.00
N LEU A 475 -28.85 -10.79 -10.44
CA LEU A 475 -28.05 -11.99 -10.15
C LEU A 475 -28.00 -12.92 -11.36
N ARG A 476 -27.39 -12.47 -12.46
CA ARG A 476 -27.41 -13.18 -13.75
C ARG A 476 -26.73 -14.56 -13.74
N TYR A 477 -25.87 -14.81 -12.75
CA TYR A 477 -25.13 -16.05 -12.59
C TYR A 477 -25.75 -17.03 -11.58
N LEU A 478 -26.94 -16.70 -11.04
CA LEU A 478 -27.57 -17.48 -9.99
C LEU A 478 -28.03 -18.84 -10.52
N GLN A 479 -27.61 -19.90 -9.84
CA GLN A 479 -27.90 -21.30 -10.13
C GLN A 479 -28.81 -21.92 -9.07
N GLU A 480 -28.66 -21.52 -7.80
CA GLU A 480 -29.48 -22.04 -6.70
C GLU A 480 -30.08 -20.89 -5.90
N LEU A 481 -31.40 -20.92 -5.73
CA LEU A 481 -32.15 -19.95 -4.96
C LEU A 481 -33.09 -20.64 -3.98
N TYR A 482 -32.87 -20.40 -2.69
CA TYR A 482 -33.69 -20.95 -1.61
C TYR A 482 -34.45 -19.82 -0.90
N LEU A 483 -35.78 -19.89 -0.98
CA LEU A 483 -36.74 -18.93 -0.43
C LEU A 483 -37.80 -19.65 0.41
N ARG A 484 -37.40 -20.74 1.08
CA ARG A 484 -38.31 -21.52 1.92
C ARG A 484 -38.81 -20.70 3.10
N ARG A 485 -40.09 -20.81 3.45
CA ARG A 485 -40.68 -20.16 4.65
C ARG A 485 -40.47 -18.63 4.68
N MET A 486 -40.61 -17.99 3.54
CA MET A 486 -40.51 -16.53 3.36
C MET A 486 -41.85 -15.80 3.46
N GLN A 487 -42.96 -16.51 3.70
CA GLN A 487 -44.33 -15.96 3.72
C GLN A 487 -44.75 -15.31 2.38
N LEU A 488 -44.18 -15.78 1.27
CA LEU A 488 -44.51 -15.27 -0.06
C LEU A 488 -45.95 -15.67 -0.45
N ARG A 489 -46.74 -14.70 -0.91
CA ARG A 489 -48.09 -14.93 -1.47
C ARG A 489 -48.10 -15.14 -2.97
N GLU A 490 -47.13 -14.55 -3.63
CA GLU A 490 -46.89 -14.64 -5.07
C GLU A 490 -45.41 -14.85 -5.34
N VAL A 491 -45.08 -15.41 -6.50
CA VAL A 491 -43.70 -15.57 -6.92
C VAL A 491 -43.21 -14.22 -7.44
N PRO A 492 -42.04 -13.71 -6.98
CA PRO A 492 -41.47 -12.49 -7.52
C PRO A 492 -41.33 -12.52 -9.06
N THR A 493 -41.77 -11.46 -9.73
CA THR A 493 -41.88 -11.36 -11.19
C THR A 493 -40.56 -11.53 -11.94
N ASP A 494 -39.44 -11.32 -11.26
CA ASP A 494 -38.10 -11.32 -11.83
C ASP A 494 -37.43 -12.70 -11.82
N ILE A 495 -37.94 -13.67 -11.05
CA ILE A 495 -37.38 -15.03 -10.98
C ILE A 495 -37.35 -15.71 -12.37
N PRO A 496 -38.39 -15.64 -13.22
CA PRO A 496 -38.36 -16.16 -14.58
C PRO A 496 -37.22 -15.64 -15.47
N ASN A 497 -36.61 -14.50 -15.11
CA ASN A 497 -35.48 -13.92 -15.87
C ASN A 497 -34.14 -14.60 -15.55
N LEU A 498 -34.06 -15.45 -14.52
CA LEU A 498 -32.83 -16.13 -14.09
C LEU A 498 -32.52 -17.36 -14.96
N GLN A 499 -31.95 -17.12 -16.14
CA GLN A 499 -31.73 -18.16 -17.16
C GLN A 499 -30.75 -19.29 -16.74
N GLN A 500 -29.90 -19.05 -15.74
CA GLN A 500 -28.93 -20.03 -15.23
C GLN A 500 -29.45 -20.84 -14.03
N LEU A 501 -30.68 -20.58 -13.58
CA LEU A 501 -31.23 -21.19 -12.38
C LEU A 501 -31.47 -22.69 -12.58
N GLN A 502 -30.89 -23.51 -11.71
CA GLN A 502 -30.95 -24.97 -11.67
C GLN A 502 -31.83 -25.46 -10.52
N ILE A 503 -31.71 -24.84 -9.34
CA ILE A 503 -32.47 -25.20 -8.15
C ILE A 503 -33.27 -23.99 -7.66
N LEU A 504 -34.57 -24.17 -7.50
CA LEU A 504 -35.47 -23.17 -6.92
C LEU A 504 -36.32 -23.82 -5.82
N ASP A 505 -36.08 -23.42 -4.58
CA ASP A 505 -36.89 -23.83 -3.43
C ASP A 505 -37.81 -22.69 -2.98
N LEU A 506 -39.11 -22.87 -3.21
CA LEU A 506 -40.20 -21.99 -2.81
C LEU A 506 -41.11 -22.67 -1.78
N SER A 507 -40.66 -23.75 -1.15
CA SER A 507 -41.46 -24.55 -0.22
C SER A 507 -41.88 -23.75 1.03
N GLN A 508 -42.96 -24.20 1.68
CA GLN A 508 -43.45 -23.63 2.95
C GLN A 508 -43.78 -22.13 2.88
N ASN A 509 -44.28 -21.67 1.73
CA ASN A 509 -44.77 -20.30 1.55
C ASN A 509 -46.31 -20.28 1.55
N SER A 510 -46.92 -19.21 1.03
CA SER A 510 -48.37 -19.06 0.89
C SER A 510 -48.76 -18.79 -0.58
N LEU A 511 -48.01 -19.38 -1.51
CA LEU A 511 -48.21 -19.19 -2.95
C LEU A 511 -49.54 -19.79 -3.38
N GLN A 512 -50.33 -19.04 -4.15
CA GLN A 512 -51.63 -19.50 -4.66
C GLN A 512 -51.55 -20.04 -6.10
N SER A 513 -50.57 -19.55 -6.86
CA SER A 513 -50.34 -19.90 -8.26
C SER A 513 -48.87 -19.68 -8.62
N ILE A 514 -48.49 -20.16 -9.80
CA ILE A 514 -47.15 -20.00 -10.37
C ILE A 514 -47.30 -19.26 -11.71
N PRO A 515 -46.46 -18.26 -12.00
CA PRO A 515 -46.54 -17.55 -13.27
C PRO A 515 -46.13 -18.45 -14.45
N GLU A 516 -46.77 -18.24 -15.61
CA GLU A 516 -46.43 -18.92 -16.87
C GLU A 516 -44.97 -18.69 -17.31
N GLY A 517 -44.34 -17.61 -16.81
CA GLY A 517 -42.95 -17.28 -17.07
C GLY A 517 -41.97 -18.39 -16.71
N PHE A 518 -42.32 -19.36 -15.87
CA PHE A 518 -41.41 -20.47 -15.52
C PHE A 518 -40.99 -21.30 -16.73
N LYS A 519 -41.75 -21.26 -17.83
CA LYS A 519 -41.38 -21.90 -19.10
C LYS A 519 -40.03 -21.44 -19.66
N SER A 520 -39.54 -20.26 -19.30
CA SER A 520 -38.24 -19.75 -19.75
C SER A 520 -37.05 -20.23 -18.93
N LEU A 521 -37.26 -20.97 -17.83
CA LEU A 521 -36.19 -21.46 -16.97
C LEU A 521 -35.65 -22.80 -17.47
N TYR A 522 -35.06 -22.81 -18.67
CA TYR A 522 -34.60 -24.05 -19.32
C TYR A 522 -33.49 -24.77 -18.56
N SER A 523 -32.73 -24.08 -17.71
CA SER A 523 -31.67 -24.69 -16.90
C SER A 523 -32.18 -25.37 -15.63
N LEU A 524 -33.48 -25.26 -15.31
CA LEU A 524 -34.04 -25.69 -14.04
C LEU A 524 -34.11 -27.22 -13.95
N THR A 525 -33.47 -27.78 -12.93
CA THR A 525 -33.39 -29.22 -12.64
C THR A 525 -34.20 -29.63 -11.43
N GLU A 526 -34.32 -28.75 -10.42
CA GLU A 526 -35.12 -28.98 -9.22
C GLU A 526 -36.00 -27.76 -8.89
N LEU A 527 -37.29 -28.02 -8.72
CA LEU A 527 -38.29 -27.04 -8.31
C LEU A 527 -39.08 -27.58 -7.12
N ASP A 528 -38.87 -26.98 -5.95
CA ASP A 528 -39.64 -27.30 -4.76
C ASP A 528 -40.72 -26.25 -4.50
N LEU A 529 -41.96 -26.70 -4.52
CA LEU A 529 -43.17 -25.90 -4.27
C LEU A 529 -43.99 -26.49 -3.14
N SER A 530 -43.43 -27.43 -2.36
CA SER A 530 -44.18 -28.13 -1.33
C SER A 530 -44.74 -27.17 -0.27
N ASP A 531 -45.80 -27.58 0.43
CA ASP A 531 -46.39 -26.85 1.54
C ASP A 531 -46.77 -25.39 1.18
N ASN A 532 -47.44 -25.22 0.05
CA ASN A 532 -48.00 -23.94 -0.40
C ASN A 532 -49.54 -24.04 -0.53
N ASN A 533 -50.20 -23.01 -1.07
CA ASN A 533 -51.65 -22.98 -1.30
C ASN A 533 -52.00 -23.05 -2.80
N ILE A 534 -51.18 -23.76 -3.59
CA ILE A 534 -51.33 -23.80 -5.05
C ILE A 534 -52.50 -24.72 -5.42
N SER A 535 -53.47 -24.16 -6.14
CA SER A 535 -54.69 -24.88 -6.54
C SER A 535 -54.60 -25.53 -7.93
N ALA A 536 -53.81 -24.94 -8.83
CA ALA A 536 -53.55 -25.41 -10.18
C ALA A 536 -52.16 -24.97 -10.64
N LEU A 537 -51.57 -25.76 -11.55
CA LEU A 537 -50.31 -25.45 -12.22
C LEU A 537 -50.57 -25.04 -13.67
N PRO A 538 -49.82 -24.06 -14.22
CA PRO A 538 -49.94 -23.68 -15.63
C PRO A 538 -49.46 -24.83 -16.54
N PRO A 539 -50.17 -25.11 -17.67
CA PRO A 539 -49.73 -26.10 -18.67
C PRO A 539 -48.30 -25.88 -19.19
N GLU A 540 -47.87 -24.62 -19.28
CA GLU A 540 -46.55 -24.18 -19.76
C GLU A 540 -45.40 -24.72 -18.92
N LEU A 541 -45.63 -25.08 -17.65
CA LEU A 541 -44.63 -25.72 -16.81
C LEU A 541 -44.20 -27.09 -17.39
N GLY A 542 -45.08 -27.76 -18.14
CA GLY A 542 -44.79 -29.01 -18.84
C GLY A 542 -43.69 -28.87 -19.91
N LEU A 543 -43.38 -27.65 -20.39
CA LEU A 543 -42.29 -27.40 -21.33
C LEU A 543 -40.91 -27.62 -20.71
N LEU A 544 -40.80 -27.68 -19.38
CA LEU A 544 -39.56 -27.96 -18.66
C LEU A 544 -39.24 -29.46 -18.56
N GLU A 545 -40.08 -30.38 -19.09
CA GLU A 545 -39.86 -31.83 -19.04
C GLU A 545 -38.46 -32.31 -19.47
N PRO A 546 -37.78 -31.72 -20.47
CA PRO A 546 -36.45 -32.18 -20.87
C PRO A 546 -35.38 -32.02 -19.78
N ASN A 547 -35.53 -31.02 -18.90
CA ASN A 547 -34.47 -30.60 -17.98
C ASN A 547 -34.87 -30.73 -16.50
N LEU A 548 -36.15 -30.58 -16.16
CA LEU A 548 -36.65 -30.61 -14.79
C LEU A 548 -36.75 -32.06 -14.29
N GLN A 549 -35.86 -32.41 -13.37
CA GLN A 549 -35.72 -33.76 -12.81
C GLN A 549 -36.59 -33.95 -11.57
N ALA A 550 -36.64 -32.94 -10.71
CA ALA A 550 -37.38 -32.98 -9.44
C ALA A 550 -38.42 -31.85 -9.38
N LEU A 551 -39.70 -32.21 -9.29
CA LEU A 551 -40.80 -31.28 -9.03
C LEU A 551 -41.54 -31.74 -7.77
N ARG A 552 -41.37 -31.01 -6.67
CA ARG A 552 -42.01 -31.32 -5.39
C ARG A 552 -43.25 -30.46 -5.21
N LEU A 553 -44.40 -31.12 -5.03
CA LEU A 553 -45.73 -30.48 -4.99
C LEU A 553 -46.55 -30.87 -3.75
N GLU A 554 -45.95 -31.63 -2.84
CA GLU A 554 -46.62 -32.13 -1.64
C GLU A 554 -47.19 -30.99 -0.79
N GLY A 555 -48.23 -31.23 -0.01
CA GLY A 555 -48.81 -30.20 0.87
C GLY A 555 -49.60 -29.09 0.17
N ASN A 556 -49.82 -29.16 -1.15
CA ASN A 556 -50.66 -28.19 -1.90
C ASN A 556 -52.09 -28.71 -2.15
N PRO A 557 -53.11 -27.84 -2.15
CA PRO A 557 -54.50 -28.19 -2.46
C PRO A 557 -54.76 -28.28 -3.98
N LEU A 558 -53.93 -29.04 -4.71
CA LEU A 558 -54.05 -29.21 -6.16
C LEU A 558 -55.36 -29.89 -6.54
N ARG A 559 -56.20 -29.20 -7.33
CA ARG A 559 -57.50 -29.73 -7.80
C ARG A 559 -57.46 -30.21 -9.26
N SER A 560 -56.52 -29.70 -10.06
CA SER A 560 -56.45 -29.95 -11.50
C SER A 560 -55.73 -31.24 -11.89
N ILE A 561 -54.91 -31.82 -11.01
CA ILE A 561 -54.10 -33.00 -11.27
C ILE A 561 -54.55 -34.14 -10.36
N ARG A 562 -54.89 -35.31 -10.94
CA ARG A 562 -55.28 -36.49 -10.17
C ARG A 562 -54.09 -37.03 -9.37
N ARG A 563 -54.33 -37.48 -8.14
CA ARG A 563 -53.30 -38.08 -7.26
C ARG A 563 -52.49 -39.18 -7.94
N SER A 564 -53.15 -40.05 -8.72
CA SER A 564 -52.50 -41.12 -9.48
C SER A 564 -51.45 -40.66 -10.49
N ILE A 565 -51.47 -39.39 -10.92
CA ILE A 565 -50.47 -38.79 -11.80
C ILE A 565 -49.32 -38.21 -10.96
N LEU A 566 -49.64 -37.56 -9.83
CA LEU A 566 -48.65 -37.06 -8.87
C LEU A 566 -47.77 -38.20 -8.33
N ASP A 567 -48.36 -39.34 -8.00
CA ASP A 567 -47.64 -40.52 -7.46
C ASP A 567 -46.67 -41.16 -8.47
N ARG A 568 -46.81 -40.86 -9.77
CA ARG A 568 -45.92 -41.36 -10.84
C ARG A 568 -44.66 -40.50 -11.02
N GLY A 569 -44.50 -39.44 -10.22
CA GLY A 569 -43.32 -38.58 -10.18
C GLY A 569 -43.30 -37.47 -11.23
N THR A 570 -42.24 -36.65 -11.16
CA THR A 570 -42.05 -35.39 -11.92
C THR A 570 -42.43 -35.50 -13.40
N LYS A 571 -41.87 -36.49 -14.10
CA LYS A 571 -42.05 -36.66 -15.56
C LYS A 571 -43.51 -36.91 -15.96
N ALA A 572 -44.26 -37.64 -15.15
CA ALA A 572 -45.68 -37.90 -15.43
C ALA A 572 -46.53 -36.63 -15.27
N VAL A 573 -46.21 -35.82 -14.26
CA VAL A 573 -46.87 -34.53 -14.01
C VAL A 573 -46.58 -33.54 -15.14
N LEU A 574 -45.32 -33.44 -15.58
CA LEU A 574 -44.92 -32.52 -16.65
C LEU A 574 -45.53 -32.91 -18.00
N ASN A 575 -45.56 -34.20 -18.34
CA ASN A 575 -46.24 -34.66 -19.56
C ASN A 575 -47.75 -34.38 -19.51
N TYR A 576 -48.41 -34.61 -18.36
CA TYR A 576 -49.83 -34.27 -18.20
C TYR A 576 -50.10 -32.78 -18.43
N LEU A 577 -49.22 -31.89 -17.96
CA LEU A 577 -49.34 -30.45 -18.18
C LEU A 577 -49.09 -30.08 -19.65
N LYS A 578 -48.10 -30.71 -20.28
CA LYS A 578 -47.78 -30.52 -21.70
C LYS A 578 -48.94 -30.90 -22.63
N ASP A 579 -49.66 -31.98 -22.33
CA ASP A 579 -50.84 -32.42 -23.10
C ASP A 579 -52.05 -31.48 -22.96
N LYS A 580 -51.99 -30.50 -22.03
CA LYS A 580 -53.03 -29.49 -21.80
C LYS A 580 -52.72 -28.14 -22.43
N LEU A 581 -51.57 -28.00 -23.11
CA LEU A 581 -51.27 -26.81 -23.90
C LEU A 581 -52.25 -26.73 -25.08
N PRO A 582 -52.79 -25.54 -25.40
CA PRO A 582 -53.62 -25.37 -26.59
C PRO A 582 -52.82 -25.79 -27.84
N GLU A 583 -53.38 -26.67 -28.66
CA GLU A 583 -52.87 -26.90 -30.01
C GLU A 583 -52.93 -25.56 -30.76
N HIS A 584 -51.77 -25.08 -31.24
CA HIS A 584 -51.69 -23.85 -32.04
C HIS A 584 -52.39 -23.99 -33.39
#